data_AF-A0A7M1UU44-F1
#
_entry.id   AF-A0A7M1UU44-F1
#
_cell.length_a   1.000
_cell.length_b   1.000
_cell.length_c   1.000
_cell.angle_alpha   90.00
_cell.angle_beta   90.00
_cell.angle_gamma   90.00
#
_symmetry.space_group_name_H-M   'P 1'
#
loop_
_entity.id
_entity.type
_entity.pdbx_description
1 polymer ?
#
loop_
_entity_poly.entity_id
_entity_poly.type
_entity_poly.pdbx_seq_one_letter_code
_entity_poly.pdbx_strand_id
1 'polypeptide(L)'
;MTSEVVRSLIHGALVGLGSYFKPGSLHRLKPLKTYDEASCNIVSSLPLLEEAFLLGEKVRKGELSFASIELGKIIAKLLRESYRFCNTCHPSYTVPLLVFSMAIGHSNVVSITADSSKFKRSLELILSVNKPGEVKSVVDAFKTVGRSDLYEHLYSTGVDQLTLVKSGVSFSEVFKTLGSKHPAFTLLESRDTPLFNYLKKLSEYYKKTRDLNNTLVAFYLDLSEPFMTAEARKLVEEARSLGLMTSKEGARKLYEADLQLGKQGISLNHLADIVSAMGAVAVFEGFT
;
A
#
# COMPACT_ATOMS: atom_id res chain seq x y z
N MET A 1 1.99 -22.00 -5.49
CA MET A 1 1.40 -20.76 -6.03
C MET A 1 0.90 -19.84 -4.91
N THR A 2 -0.13 -20.17 -4.13
CA THR A 2 -0.65 -19.30 -3.04
C THR A 2 0.42 -18.80 -2.06
N SER A 3 1.20 -19.72 -1.48
CA SER A 3 2.24 -19.34 -0.49
C SER A 3 3.35 -18.48 -1.11
N GLU A 4 3.64 -18.65 -2.41
CA GLU A 4 4.66 -17.86 -3.11
C GLU A 4 4.19 -16.43 -3.35
N VAL A 5 2.96 -16.25 -3.85
CA VAL A 5 2.38 -14.92 -4.07
C VAL A 5 2.31 -14.13 -2.76
N VAL A 6 1.79 -14.73 -1.69
CA VAL A 6 1.65 -14.05 -0.41
C VAL A 6 3.02 -13.71 0.18
N ARG A 7 4.00 -14.62 0.11
CA ARG A 7 5.38 -14.32 0.53
C ARG A 7 5.99 -13.19 -0.27
N SER A 8 5.78 -13.13 -1.58
CA SER A 8 6.26 -12.02 -2.43
C SER A 8 5.64 -10.69 -2.01
N LEU A 9 4.33 -10.65 -1.74
CA LEU A 9 3.65 -9.44 -1.28
C LEU A 9 4.18 -8.96 0.08
N ILE A 10 4.32 -9.87 1.06
CA ILE A 10 4.86 -9.54 2.39
C ILE A 10 6.32 -9.09 2.31
N HIS A 11 7.16 -9.85 1.60
CA HIS A 11 8.58 -9.54 1.43
C HIS A 11 8.74 -8.18 0.76
N GLY A 12 8.05 -7.94 -0.35
CA GLY A 12 8.12 -6.66 -1.06
C GLY A 12 7.60 -5.49 -0.24
N ALA A 13 6.55 -5.69 0.56
CA ALA A 13 6.07 -4.66 1.49
C ALA A 13 7.14 -4.28 2.52
N LEU A 14 7.80 -5.28 3.12
CA LEU A 14 8.89 -5.05 4.07
C LEU A 14 10.12 -4.41 3.40
N VAL A 15 10.44 -4.76 2.16
CA VAL A 15 11.51 -4.09 1.40
C VAL A 15 11.13 -2.65 1.08
N GLY A 16 9.88 -2.38 0.72
CA GLY A 16 9.37 -1.02 0.49
C GLY A 16 9.40 -0.15 1.75
N LEU A 17 8.91 -0.67 2.88
CA LEU A 17 8.99 0.00 4.18
C LEU A 17 10.45 0.22 4.60
N GLY A 18 11.27 -0.83 4.49
CA GLY A 18 12.65 -0.90 4.91
C GLY A 18 13.68 -0.47 3.88
N SER A 19 13.32 0.12 2.74
CA SER A 19 14.33 0.59 1.77
C SER A 19 15.30 1.57 2.44
N TYR A 20 16.47 1.81 1.83
CA TYR A 20 17.51 2.70 2.37
C TYR A 20 17.04 4.18 2.43
N PHE A 21 17.98 5.14 2.52
CA PHE A 21 17.66 6.55 2.80
C PHE A 21 16.53 7.10 1.92
N LYS A 22 15.39 7.32 2.56
CA LYS A 22 14.20 8.02 2.04
C LYS A 22 14.03 9.29 2.87
N PRO A 23 14.58 10.44 2.41
CA PRO A 23 14.64 11.66 3.20
C PRO A 23 13.29 12.10 3.77
N GLY A 24 13.18 12.24 5.09
CA GLY A 24 11.96 12.64 5.77
C GLY A 24 10.95 11.51 5.99
N SER A 25 11.24 10.26 5.61
CA SER A 25 10.33 9.12 5.76
C SER A 25 10.91 7.99 6.63
N LEU A 26 10.13 6.93 6.82
CA LEU A 26 10.55 5.71 7.52
C LEU A 26 11.54 4.92 6.65
N HIS A 27 12.65 4.48 7.22
CA HIS A 27 13.64 3.60 6.57
C HIS A 27 14.43 2.80 7.61
N ARG A 28 15.10 1.71 7.20
CA ARG A 28 15.78 0.78 8.13
C ARG A 28 16.85 1.43 9.02
N LEU A 29 17.42 2.54 8.56
CA LEU A 29 18.45 3.31 9.30
C LEU A 29 17.87 4.35 10.26
N LYS A 30 16.53 4.47 10.32
CA LYS A 30 15.79 5.33 11.25
C LYS A 30 14.56 4.54 11.75
N PRO A 31 14.77 3.48 12.55
CA PRO A 31 13.69 2.63 13.03
C PRO A 31 12.93 3.35 14.16
N LEU A 32 12.05 4.27 13.77
CA LEU A 32 11.08 4.84 14.69
C LEU A 32 10.10 3.75 15.14
N LYS A 33 9.43 3.93 16.28
CA LYS A 33 8.38 3.00 16.74
C LYS A 33 7.38 2.63 15.63
N THR A 34 6.99 3.60 14.81
CA THR A 34 6.08 3.39 13.66
C THR A 34 6.63 2.40 12.62
N TYR A 35 7.95 2.31 12.44
CA TYR A 35 8.58 1.32 11.57
C TYR A 35 8.33 -0.11 12.08
N ASP A 36 8.55 -0.35 13.38
CA ASP A 36 8.35 -1.66 14.00
C ASP A 36 6.86 -2.03 14.00
N GLU A 37 6.00 -1.06 14.34
CA GLU A 37 4.55 -1.21 14.31
C GLU A 37 4.03 -1.56 12.91
N ALA A 38 4.49 -0.86 11.87
CA ALA A 38 4.12 -1.12 10.48
C ALA A 38 4.65 -2.48 9.99
N SER A 39 5.90 -2.82 10.33
CA SER A 39 6.50 -4.13 10.02
C SER A 39 5.71 -5.27 10.65
N CYS A 40 5.32 -5.12 11.93
CA CYS A 40 4.45 -6.06 12.62
C CYS A 40 3.11 -6.22 11.91
N ASN A 41 2.44 -5.11 11.56
CA ASN A 41 1.15 -5.12 10.86
C ASN A 41 1.23 -5.85 9.50
N ILE A 42 2.31 -5.61 8.74
CA ILE A 42 2.56 -6.32 7.48
C ILE A 42 2.67 -7.82 7.74
N VAL A 43 3.56 -8.25 8.65
CA VAL A 43 3.77 -9.68 8.94
C VAL A 43 2.50 -10.35 9.49
N SER A 44 1.77 -9.69 10.39
CA SER A 44 0.54 -10.24 10.98
C SER A 44 -0.59 -10.43 9.95
N SER A 45 -0.52 -9.74 8.81
CA SER A 45 -1.53 -9.87 7.75
C SER A 45 -1.46 -11.19 6.97
N LEU A 46 -0.33 -11.92 7.04
CA LEU A 46 -0.04 -13.08 6.20
C LEU A 46 -1.20 -14.10 6.14
N PRO A 47 -1.79 -14.59 7.25
CA PRO A 47 -2.85 -15.59 7.17
C PRO A 47 -4.11 -15.08 6.44
N LEU A 48 -4.42 -13.78 6.59
CA LEU A 48 -5.56 -13.16 5.92
C LEU A 48 -5.28 -12.88 4.45
N LEU A 49 -4.03 -12.63 4.07
CA LEU A 49 -3.64 -12.55 2.66
C LEU A 49 -3.80 -13.91 1.97
N GLU A 50 -3.42 -15.00 2.63
CA GLU A 50 -3.64 -16.36 2.12
C GLU A 50 -5.13 -16.69 1.99
N GLU A 51 -5.93 -16.38 3.01
CA GLU A 51 -7.39 -16.53 2.98
C GLU A 51 -8.01 -15.74 1.80
N ALA A 52 -7.60 -14.49 1.62
CA ALA A 52 -8.09 -13.63 0.55
C ALA A 52 -7.70 -14.15 -0.85
N PHE A 53 -6.47 -14.65 -1.02
CA PHE A 53 -6.02 -15.27 -2.28
C PHE A 53 -6.88 -16.48 -2.64
N LEU A 54 -7.07 -17.39 -1.68
CA LEU A 54 -7.85 -18.62 -1.89
C LEU A 54 -9.31 -18.31 -2.22
N LEU A 55 -9.90 -17.28 -1.59
CA LEU A 55 -11.24 -16.82 -1.95
C LEU A 55 -11.29 -16.29 -3.39
N GLY A 56 -10.29 -15.50 -3.80
CA GLY A 56 -10.16 -15.08 -5.20
C GLY A 56 -10.12 -16.27 -6.17
N GLU A 57 -9.33 -17.30 -5.86
CA GLU A 57 -9.24 -18.52 -6.67
C GLU A 57 -10.57 -19.28 -6.76
N LYS A 58 -11.29 -19.43 -5.64
CA LYS A 58 -12.61 -20.10 -5.63
C LYS A 58 -13.61 -19.40 -6.53
N VAL A 59 -13.59 -18.06 -6.54
CA VAL A 59 -14.46 -17.27 -7.42
C VAL A 59 -14.09 -17.47 -8.87
N ARG A 60 -12.80 -17.44 -9.19
CA ARG A 60 -12.29 -17.68 -10.54
C ARG A 60 -12.72 -19.06 -11.07
N LYS A 61 -12.70 -20.08 -10.20
CA LYS A 61 -13.12 -21.46 -10.53
C LYS A 61 -14.65 -21.62 -10.61
N GLY A 62 -15.42 -20.59 -10.26
CA GLY A 62 -16.88 -20.66 -10.22
C GLY A 62 -17.43 -21.39 -8.99
N GLU A 63 -16.59 -21.72 -8.01
CA GLU A 63 -16.98 -22.38 -6.75
C GLU A 63 -17.70 -21.40 -5.81
N LEU A 64 -17.42 -20.10 -5.93
CA LEU A 64 -18.05 -19.01 -5.19
C LEU A 64 -18.44 -17.87 -6.14
N SER A 65 -19.49 -17.12 -5.78
CA SER A 65 -19.80 -15.85 -6.46
C SER A 65 -19.16 -14.68 -5.72
N PHE A 66 -18.85 -13.60 -6.43
CA PHE A 66 -18.39 -12.35 -5.78
C PHE A 66 -19.38 -11.83 -4.74
N ALA A 67 -20.68 -11.99 -5.00
CA ALA A 67 -21.72 -11.60 -4.06
C ALA A 67 -21.68 -12.42 -2.76
N SER A 68 -21.11 -13.63 -2.75
CA SER A 68 -20.99 -14.45 -1.54
C SER A 68 -19.78 -14.09 -0.67
N ILE A 69 -18.83 -13.31 -1.18
CA ILE A 69 -17.63 -12.95 -0.43
C ILE A 69 -17.93 -11.77 0.48
N GLU A 70 -17.59 -11.95 1.75
CA GLU A 70 -17.72 -10.93 2.79
C GLU A 70 -16.40 -10.17 2.98
N LEU A 71 -15.95 -9.47 1.92
CA LEU A 71 -14.68 -8.70 1.90
C LEU A 71 -14.57 -7.73 3.09
N GLY A 72 -15.65 -7.05 3.44
CA GLY A 72 -15.70 -6.13 4.57
C GLY A 72 -15.45 -6.83 5.90
N LYS A 73 -15.95 -8.05 6.08
CA LYS A 73 -15.66 -8.85 7.28
C LYS A 73 -14.22 -9.34 7.30
N ILE A 74 -13.65 -9.70 6.14
CA ILE A 74 -12.25 -10.12 6.03
C ILE A 74 -11.32 -8.94 6.35
N ILE A 75 -11.60 -7.75 5.82
CA ILE A 75 -10.87 -6.52 6.18
C ILE A 75 -11.01 -6.26 7.68
N ALA A 76 -12.24 -6.28 8.22
CA ALA A 76 -12.47 -6.06 9.65
C ALA A 76 -11.72 -7.06 10.54
N LYS A 77 -11.63 -8.34 10.11
CA LYS A 77 -10.83 -9.38 10.77
C LYS A 77 -9.35 -9.05 10.70
N LEU A 78 -8.82 -8.69 9.53
CA LEU A 78 -7.43 -8.23 9.36
C LEU A 78 -7.09 -7.08 10.32
N LEU A 79 -7.95 -6.07 10.41
CA LEU A 79 -7.70 -4.91 11.27
C LEU A 79 -7.64 -5.30 12.75
N ARG A 80 -8.59 -6.11 13.21
CA ARG A 80 -8.67 -6.57 14.61
C ARG A 80 -7.52 -7.51 14.97
N GLU A 81 -7.14 -8.42 14.07
CA GLU A 81 -5.98 -9.31 14.28
C GLU A 81 -4.68 -8.52 14.32
N SER A 82 -4.50 -7.54 13.44
CA SER A 82 -3.32 -6.66 13.46
C SER A 82 -3.25 -5.88 14.77
N TYR A 83 -4.37 -5.33 15.25
CA TYR A 83 -4.43 -4.66 16.54
C TYR A 83 -4.14 -5.60 17.71
N ARG A 84 -4.73 -6.81 17.72
CA ARG A 84 -4.51 -7.80 18.77
C ARG A 84 -3.05 -8.23 18.86
N PHE A 85 -2.39 -8.44 17.71
CA PHE A 85 -1.03 -8.96 17.66
C PHE A 85 0.02 -7.85 17.84
N CYS A 86 -0.19 -6.69 17.23
CA CYS A 86 0.79 -5.59 17.22
C CYS A 86 0.48 -4.47 18.22
N ASN A 87 -0.64 -4.54 18.94
CA ASN A 87 -1.17 -3.50 19.83
C ASN A 87 -1.39 -2.14 19.14
N THR A 88 -1.48 -2.14 17.81
CA THR A 88 -1.73 -0.97 16.95
C THR A 88 -2.15 -1.45 15.57
N CYS A 89 -2.81 -0.60 14.81
CA CYS A 89 -3.32 -0.94 13.49
C CYS A 89 -2.94 0.12 12.46
N HIS A 90 -2.31 -0.31 11.36
CA HIS A 90 -1.87 0.53 10.26
C HIS A 90 -2.53 0.10 8.93
N PRO A 91 -3.84 0.41 8.71
CA PRO A 91 -4.61 -0.12 7.58
C PRO A 91 -4.02 0.21 6.20
N SER A 92 -3.38 1.38 6.06
CA SER A 92 -2.72 1.78 4.81
C SER A 92 -1.63 0.81 4.34
N TYR A 93 -1.02 0.05 5.27
CA TYR A 93 0.02 -0.92 4.95
C TYR A 93 -0.52 -2.32 4.65
N THR A 94 -1.75 -2.64 5.07
CA THR A 94 -2.26 -4.02 5.06
C THR A 94 -3.49 -4.20 4.18
N VAL A 95 -4.41 -3.22 4.14
CA VAL A 95 -5.63 -3.32 3.33
C VAL A 95 -5.32 -3.38 1.83
N PRO A 96 -4.41 -2.55 1.26
CA PRO A 96 -4.03 -2.69 -0.14
C PRO A 96 -3.46 -4.08 -0.47
N LEU A 97 -2.61 -4.63 0.41
CA LEU A 97 -2.03 -5.97 0.22
C LEU A 97 -3.10 -7.06 0.20
N LEU A 98 -4.12 -6.95 1.06
CA LEU A 98 -5.24 -7.90 1.09
C LEU A 98 -6.06 -7.88 -0.19
N VAL A 99 -6.37 -6.69 -0.69
CA VAL A 99 -7.11 -6.53 -1.94
C VAL A 99 -6.27 -7.00 -3.13
N PHE A 100 -4.96 -6.69 -3.16
CA PHE A 100 -4.05 -7.21 -4.20
C PHE A 100 -3.99 -8.73 -4.16
N SER A 101 -3.83 -9.35 -2.99
CA SER A 101 -3.79 -10.81 -2.84
C SER A 101 -5.03 -11.47 -3.43
N MET A 102 -6.22 -10.95 -3.10
CA MET A 102 -7.49 -11.43 -3.65
C MET A 102 -7.59 -11.23 -5.16
N ALA A 103 -7.18 -10.06 -5.67
CA ALA A 103 -7.21 -9.75 -7.08
C ALA A 103 -6.24 -10.63 -7.88
N ILE A 104 -5.06 -10.96 -7.35
CA ILE A 104 -4.13 -11.91 -7.98
C ILE A 104 -4.75 -13.31 -8.00
N GLY A 105 -5.32 -13.78 -6.88
CA GLY A 105 -5.98 -15.09 -6.82
C GLY A 105 -7.16 -15.21 -7.80
N HIS A 106 -7.96 -14.15 -7.94
CA HIS A 106 -9.08 -14.12 -8.89
C HIS A 106 -8.64 -14.00 -10.35
N SER A 107 -7.66 -13.14 -10.64
CA SER A 107 -7.20 -12.91 -12.01
C SER A 107 -6.28 -14.02 -12.53
N ASN A 108 -5.61 -14.74 -11.63
CA ASN A 108 -4.58 -15.74 -11.91
C ASN A 108 -3.50 -15.21 -12.86
N VAL A 109 -3.11 -13.94 -12.67
CA VAL A 109 -2.01 -13.32 -13.42
C VAL A 109 -0.67 -13.77 -12.86
N VAL A 110 0.33 -13.88 -13.74
CA VAL A 110 1.74 -14.09 -13.35
C VAL A 110 2.49 -12.75 -13.31
N SER A 111 2.05 -11.77 -14.10
CA SER A 111 2.54 -10.39 -14.08
C SER A 111 1.34 -9.44 -14.20
N ILE A 112 1.19 -8.54 -13.24
CA ILE A 112 0.19 -7.46 -13.24
C ILE A 112 0.44 -6.50 -14.42
N THR A 113 1.70 -6.29 -14.80
CA THR A 113 2.06 -5.43 -15.94
C THR A 113 1.66 -6.06 -17.26
N ALA A 114 1.99 -7.33 -17.47
CA ALA A 114 1.69 -8.05 -18.72
C ALA A 114 0.18 -8.29 -18.90
N ASP A 115 -0.52 -8.65 -17.82
CA ASP A 115 -1.96 -8.95 -17.83
C ASP A 115 -2.78 -7.85 -17.11
N SER A 116 -2.40 -6.58 -17.28
CA SER A 116 -2.99 -5.43 -16.58
C SER A 116 -4.51 -5.32 -16.71
N SER A 117 -5.06 -5.67 -17.87
CA SER A 117 -6.51 -5.66 -18.10
C SER A 117 -7.25 -6.71 -17.26
N LYS A 118 -6.71 -7.92 -17.10
CA LYS A 118 -7.29 -8.99 -16.27
C LYS A 118 -7.22 -8.63 -14.79
N PHE A 119 -6.08 -8.09 -14.36
CA PHE A 119 -5.91 -7.64 -12.98
C PHE A 119 -6.83 -6.46 -12.65
N LYS A 120 -6.89 -5.44 -13.53
CA LYS A 120 -7.78 -4.29 -13.39
C LYS A 120 -9.24 -4.70 -13.27
N ARG A 121 -9.71 -5.57 -14.17
CA ARG A 121 -11.09 -6.10 -14.12
C ARG A 121 -11.37 -6.81 -12.80
N SER A 122 -10.39 -7.54 -12.27
CA SER A 122 -10.54 -8.24 -10.99
C SER A 122 -10.64 -7.27 -9.82
N LEU A 123 -9.81 -6.22 -9.79
CA LEU A 123 -9.94 -5.14 -8.81
C LEU A 123 -11.29 -4.45 -8.89
N GLU A 124 -11.77 -4.12 -10.09
CA GLU A 124 -13.08 -3.49 -10.30
C GLU A 124 -14.22 -4.34 -9.74
N LEU A 125 -14.22 -5.65 -10.01
CA LEU A 125 -15.23 -6.57 -9.49
C LEU A 125 -15.20 -6.65 -7.97
N ILE A 126 -14.01 -6.81 -7.38
CA ILE A 126 -13.82 -6.88 -5.91
C ILE A 126 -14.31 -5.60 -5.23
N LEU A 127 -13.97 -4.44 -5.80
CA LEU A 127 -14.24 -3.13 -5.20
C LEU A 127 -15.65 -2.59 -5.48
N SER A 128 -16.35 -3.17 -6.46
CA SER A 128 -17.74 -2.83 -6.78
C SER A 128 -18.76 -3.33 -5.76
N VAL A 129 -18.35 -4.17 -4.80
CA VAL A 129 -19.20 -4.64 -3.72
C VAL A 129 -19.71 -3.43 -2.92
N ASN A 130 -21.04 -3.28 -2.85
CA ASN A 130 -21.73 -2.12 -2.29
C ASN A 130 -22.77 -2.49 -1.21
N LYS A 131 -22.59 -3.66 -0.56
CA LYS A 131 -23.48 -4.11 0.50
C LYS A 131 -23.28 -3.25 1.77
N PRO A 132 -24.34 -2.63 2.33
CA PRO A 132 -24.21 -1.78 3.51
C PRO A 132 -23.54 -2.47 4.71
N GLY A 133 -23.86 -3.75 4.96
CA GLY A 133 -23.28 -4.53 6.05
C GLY A 133 -21.77 -4.77 5.93
N GLU A 134 -21.25 -4.83 4.69
CA GLU A 134 -19.83 -5.02 4.41
C GLU A 134 -19.04 -3.77 4.77
N VAL A 135 -19.48 -2.61 4.27
CA VAL A 135 -18.83 -1.33 4.57
C VAL A 135 -18.95 -0.99 6.04
N LYS A 136 -20.13 -1.21 6.65
CA LYS A 136 -20.33 -1.02 8.09
C LYS A 136 -19.36 -1.85 8.92
N SER A 137 -19.08 -3.10 8.52
CA SER A 137 -18.12 -3.95 9.23
C SER A 137 -16.71 -3.36 9.28
N VAL A 138 -16.27 -2.71 8.20
CA VAL A 138 -14.97 -2.02 8.13
C VAL A 138 -14.97 -0.75 8.97
N VAL A 139 -16.02 0.07 8.84
CA VAL A 139 -16.18 1.32 9.60
C VAL A 139 -16.19 1.07 11.11
N ASP A 140 -16.94 0.05 11.55
CA ASP A 140 -16.98 -0.35 12.96
C ASP A 140 -15.62 -0.88 13.42
N ALA A 141 -14.91 -1.62 12.58
CA ALA A 141 -13.57 -2.10 12.90
C ALA A 141 -12.56 -0.96 13.11
N PHE A 142 -12.60 0.11 12.31
CA PHE A 142 -11.75 1.29 12.52
C PHE A 142 -11.92 1.88 13.93
N LYS A 143 -13.15 1.97 14.44
CA LYS A 143 -13.41 2.41 15.82
C LYS A 143 -12.79 1.46 16.83
N THR A 144 -13.00 0.15 16.67
CA THR A 144 -12.53 -0.87 17.62
C THR A 144 -11.01 -0.91 17.73
N VAL A 145 -10.28 -0.62 16.64
CA VAL A 145 -8.81 -0.69 16.59
C VAL A 145 -8.13 0.66 16.80
N GLY A 146 -8.86 1.67 17.28
CA GLY A 146 -8.32 2.99 17.60
C GLY A 146 -7.95 3.84 16.39
N ARG A 147 -8.51 3.57 15.22
CA ARG A 147 -8.33 4.36 13.98
C ARG A 147 -9.48 5.33 13.73
N SER A 148 -9.74 6.15 14.74
CA SER A 148 -10.75 7.21 14.68
C SER A 148 -10.47 8.22 13.58
N ASP A 149 -9.20 8.44 13.22
CA ASP A 149 -8.79 9.30 12.11
C ASP A 149 -9.41 8.84 10.76
N LEU A 150 -9.41 7.54 10.48
CA LEU A 150 -10.02 6.97 9.27
C LEU A 150 -11.54 7.02 9.34
N TYR A 151 -12.11 6.71 10.50
CA TYR A 151 -13.55 6.74 10.74
C TYR A 151 -14.12 8.16 10.55
N GLU A 152 -13.53 9.15 11.23
CA GLU A 152 -13.95 10.55 11.19
C GLU A 152 -13.77 11.13 9.80
N HIS A 153 -12.69 10.75 9.09
CA HIS A 153 -12.50 11.17 7.71
C HIS A 153 -13.64 10.68 6.80
N LEU A 154 -14.01 9.39 6.88
CA LEU A 154 -15.16 8.86 6.13
C LEU A 154 -16.47 9.57 6.48
N TYR A 155 -16.71 9.80 7.77
CA TYR A 155 -17.93 10.46 8.24
C TYR A 155 -18.01 11.92 7.74
N SER A 156 -16.92 12.68 7.87
CA SER A 156 -16.85 14.09 7.48
C SER A 156 -16.95 14.33 5.96
N THR A 157 -16.77 13.29 5.16
CA THR A 157 -16.82 13.33 3.68
C THR A 157 -18.09 12.70 3.11
N GLY A 158 -19.09 12.43 3.97
CA GLY A 158 -20.44 12.01 3.55
C GLY A 158 -20.66 10.50 3.53
N VAL A 159 -19.67 9.69 3.93
CA VAL A 159 -19.84 8.24 4.15
C VAL A 159 -20.32 8.01 5.59
N ASP A 160 -21.49 8.58 5.91
CA ASP A 160 -22.14 8.43 7.21
C ASP A 160 -23.10 7.21 7.23
N GLN A 161 -23.63 6.88 8.42
CA GLN A 161 -24.53 5.74 8.59
C GLN A 161 -25.79 5.81 7.72
N LEU A 162 -26.29 7.01 7.43
CA LEU A 162 -27.49 7.22 6.64
C LEU A 162 -27.20 6.98 5.15
N THR A 163 -26.07 7.47 4.64
CA THR A 163 -25.60 7.24 3.28
C THR A 163 -25.28 5.77 3.03
N LEU A 164 -24.65 5.09 3.99
CA LEU A 164 -24.36 3.66 3.91
C LEU A 164 -25.63 2.83 3.71
N VAL A 165 -26.72 3.19 4.39
CA VAL A 165 -27.99 2.44 4.35
C VAL A 165 -28.83 2.81 3.12
N LYS A 166 -28.87 4.09 2.72
CA LYS A 166 -29.78 4.57 1.66
C LYS A 166 -29.21 4.45 0.24
N SER A 167 -27.91 4.69 0.06
CA SER A 167 -27.33 4.87 -1.28
C SER A 167 -26.48 3.70 -1.76
N GLY A 168 -26.09 2.79 -0.86
CA GLY A 168 -25.21 1.67 -1.16
C GLY A 168 -23.82 2.15 -1.57
N VAL A 169 -22.94 2.38 -0.59
CA VAL A 169 -21.57 2.83 -0.85
C VAL A 169 -20.70 1.63 -1.22
N SER A 170 -19.93 1.75 -2.30
CA SER A 170 -18.99 0.69 -2.72
C SER A 170 -17.62 0.81 -2.03
N PHE A 171 -16.84 -0.28 -1.97
CA PHE A 171 -15.46 -0.19 -1.51
C PHE A 171 -14.60 0.74 -2.37
N SER A 172 -14.89 0.83 -3.68
CA SER A 172 -14.24 1.81 -4.56
C SER A 172 -14.43 3.25 -4.07
N GLU A 173 -15.62 3.60 -3.58
CA GLU A 173 -15.90 4.93 -3.04
C GLU A 173 -15.26 5.13 -1.67
N VAL A 174 -15.33 4.12 -0.79
CA VAL A 174 -14.69 4.15 0.54
C VAL A 174 -13.18 4.41 0.41
N PHE A 175 -12.49 3.62 -0.42
CA PHE A 175 -11.03 3.74 -0.56
C PHE A 175 -10.62 5.00 -1.31
N LYS A 176 -11.41 5.48 -2.28
CA LYS A 176 -11.20 6.80 -2.89
C LYS A 176 -11.27 7.91 -1.84
N THR A 177 -12.29 7.89 -0.98
CA THR A 177 -12.45 8.86 0.10
C THR A 177 -11.29 8.80 1.09
N LEU A 178 -10.88 7.60 1.52
CA LEU A 178 -9.71 7.43 2.39
C LEU A 178 -8.42 7.91 1.71
N GLY A 179 -8.28 7.69 0.40
CA GLY A 179 -7.13 8.08 -0.41
C GLY A 179 -6.77 9.56 -0.32
N SER A 180 -7.74 10.44 -0.06
CA SER A 180 -7.49 11.88 0.05
C SER A 180 -6.66 12.29 1.28
N LYS A 181 -6.58 11.44 2.31
CA LYS A 181 -5.73 11.64 3.50
C LYS A 181 -4.73 10.51 3.75
N HIS A 182 -4.99 9.33 3.19
CA HIS A 182 -4.20 8.13 3.36
C HIS A 182 -3.81 7.59 1.97
N PRO A 183 -2.72 8.13 1.38
CA PRO A 183 -2.45 7.99 -0.04
C PRO A 183 -2.31 6.55 -0.56
N ALA A 184 -1.93 5.58 0.27
CA ALA A 184 -1.88 4.17 -0.15
C ALA A 184 -3.24 3.61 -0.62
N PHE A 185 -4.37 4.14 -0.14
CA PHE A 185 -5.69 3.71 -0.61
C PHE A 185 -5.97 4.14 -2.07
N THR A 186 -5.27 5.15 -2.59
CA THR A 186 -5.38 5.54 -4.01
C THR A 186 -4.91 4.42 -4.96
N LEU A 187 -4.08 3.49 -4.48
CA LEU A 187 -3.66 2.32 -5.25
C LEU A 187 -4.82 1.34 -5.51
N LEU A 188 -5.90 1.46 -4.76
CA LEU A 188 -7.13 0.69 -4.95
C LEU A 188 -8.14 1.41 -5.84
N GLU A 189 -7.79 2.57 -6.43
CA GLU A 189 -8.68 3.25 -7.36
C GLU A 189 -8.64 2.58 -8.74
N SER A 190 -9.77 2.00 -9.13
CA SER A 190 -9.91 1.28 -10.40
C SER A 190 -9.96 2.19 -11.63
N ARG A 191 -10.42 3.44 -11.50
CA ARG A 191 -10.63 4.34 -12.65
C ARG A 191 -9.37 5.10 -13.06
N ASP A 192 -8.74 5.81 -12.11
CA ASP A 192 -7.58 6.67 -12.37
C ASP A 192 -6.24 5.89 -12.36
N THR A 193 -6.28 4.64 -11.87
CA THR A 193 -5.20 3.65 -11.91
C THR A 193 -3.79 4.12 -11.48
N PRO A 194 -3.61 4.79 -10.33
CA PRO A 194 -2.28 5.15 -9.82
C PRO A 194 -1.31 3.97 -9.75
N LEU A 195 -1.82 2.78 -9.39
CA LEU A 195 -1.06 1.53 -9.32
C LEU A 195 -0.27 1.23 -10.60
N PHE A 196 -0.92 1.23 -11.77
CA PHE A 196 -0.25 0.88 -13.03
C PHE A 196 0.76 1.94 -13.45
N ASN A 197 0.45 3.21 -13.22
CA ASN A 197 1.37 4.32 -13.50
C ASN A 197 2.63 4.23 -12.65
N TYR A 198 2.48 3.95 -11.35
CA TYR A 198 3.60 3.76 -10.44
C TYR A 198 4.40 2.49 -10.76
N LEU A 199 3.73 1.40 -11.15
CA LEU A 199 4.41 0.17 -11.55
C LEU A 199 5.25 0.36 -12.81
N LYS A 200 4.74 1.12 -13.79
CA LYS A 200 5.51 1.51 -14.98
C LYS A 200 6.75 2.32 -14.61
N LYS A 201 6.62 3.32 -13.74
CA LYS A 201 7.77 4.11 -13.24
C LYS A 201 8.80 3.23 -12.53
N LEU A 202 8.36 2.32 -11.67
CA LEU A 202 9.26 1.36 -11.01
C LEU A 202 10.00 0.48 -12.02
N SER A 203 9.31 0.00 -13.07
CA SER A 203 9.95 -0.77 -14.14
C SER A 203 11.03 0.04 -14.88
N GLU A 204 10.77 1.31 -15.15
CA GLU A 204 11.75 2.22 -15.78
C GLU A 204 12.99 2.44 -14.91
N TYR A 205 12.81 2.59 -13.60
CA TYR A 205 13.92 2.68 -12.64
C TYR A 205 14.69 1.36 -12.52
N TYR A 206 13.98 0.25 -12.36
CA TYR A 206 14.58 -1.07 -12.21
C TYR A 206 15.41 -1.50 -13.41
N LYS A 207 14.98 -1.15 -14.64
CA LYS A 207 15.76 -1.40 -15.86
C LYS A 207 17.14 -0.74 -15.82
N LYS A 208 17.27 0.41 -15.17
CA LYS A 208 18.52 1.18 -15.04
C LYS A 208 19.38 0.67 -13.89
N THR A 209 18.78 0.40 -12.74
CA THR A 209 19.53 0.09 -11.50
C THR A 209 19.78 -1.41 -11.31
N ARG A 210 18.86 -2.27 -11.77
CA ARG A 210 18.80 -3.70 -11.47
C ARG A 210 18.88 -4.01 -9.97
N ASP A 211 18.38 -3.09 -9.16
CA ASP A 211 18.37 -3.16 -7.70
C ASP A 211 17.03 -2.62 -7.20
N LEU A 212 16.24 -3.47 -6.55
CA LEU A 212 14.91 -3.11 -6.04
C LEU A 212 14.97 -2.02 -4.96
N ASN A 213 15.97 -2.04 -4.08
CA ASN A 213 16.07 -1.04 -3.02
C ASN A 213 16.29 0.36 -3.61
N ASN A 214 17.23 0.50 -4.53
CA ASN A 214 17.54 1.75 -5.21
C ASN A 214 16.38 2.20 -6.10
N THR A 215 15.65 1.24 -6.71
CA THR A 215 14.42 1.49 -7.46
C THR A 215 13.34 2.12 -6.58
N LEU A 216 13.10 1.55 -5.39
CA LEU A 216 12.11 2.06 -4.44
C LEU A 216 12.51 3.41 -3.85
N VAL A 217 13.81 3.64 -3.63
CA VAL A 217 14.32 4.96 -3.25
C VAL A 217 14.08 5.98 -4.35
N ALA A 218 14.43 5.68 -5.61
CA ALA A 218 14.19 6.58 -6.74
C ALA A 218 12.70 6.90 -6.91
N PHE A 219 11.84 5.89 -6.80
CA PHE A 219 10.39 6.05 -6.83
C PHE A 219 9.86 6.91 -5.68
N TYR A 220 10.35 6.69 -4.45
CA TYR A 220 10.02 7.53 -3.30
C TYR A 220 10.40 9.00 -3.53
N LEU A 221 11.58 9.25 -4.12
CA LEU A 221 12.06 10.61 -4.37
C LEU A 221 11.16 11.36 -5.35
N ASP A 222 10.60 10.69 -6.35
CA ASP A 222 9.59 11.30 -7.26
C ASP A 222 8.29 11.64 -6.51
N LEU A 223 7.84 10.77 -5.60
CA LEU A 223 6.62 11.03 -4.83
C LEU A 223 6.79 12.16 -3.83
N SER A 224 8.00 12.31 -3.28
CA SER A 224 8.30 13.25 -2.20
C SER A 224 8.71 14.65 -2.68
N GLU A 225 9.14 14.78 -3.94
CA GLU A 225 9.60 16.04 -4.53
C GLU A 225 8.67 17.25 -4.26
N PRO A 226 7.33 17.15 -4.42
CA PRO A 226 6.43 18.27 -4.17
C PRO A 226 6.46 18.78 -2.71
N PHE A 227 6.83 17.92 -1.77
CA PHE A 227 6.82 18.19 -0.33
C PHE A 227 8.19 18.62 0.22
N MET A 228 9.24 18.54 -0.59
CA MET A 228 10.60 18.92 -0.21
C MET A 228 10.82 20.42 -0.31
N THR A 229 11.72 20.94 0.53
CA THR A 229 12.28 22.30 0.37
C THR A 229 13.27 22.38 -0.78
N ALA A 230 13.52 23.59 -1.28
CA ALA A 230 14.40 23.80 -2.43
C ALA A 230 15.82 23.24 -2.20
N GLU A 231 16.34 23.39 -0.99
CA GLU A 231 17.64 22.88 -0.60
C GLU A 231 17.66 21.35 -0.53
N ALA A 232 16.63 20.73 0.05
CA ALA A 232 16.52 19.27 0.09
C ALA A 232 16.40 18.69 -1.32
N ARG A 233 15.64 19.34 -2.21
CA ARG A 233 15.56 18.96 -3.64
C ARG A 233 16.92 19.03 -4.32
N LYS A 234 17.72 20.07 -4.07
CA LYS A 234 19.07 20.19 -4.63
C LYS A 234 19.96 19.01 -4.22
N LEU A 235 19.93 18.62 -2.94
CA LEU A 235 20.67 17.46 -2.44
C LEU A 235 20.20 16.15 -3.08
N VAL A 236 18.89 16.00 -3.29
CA VAL A 236 18.30 14.84 -3.97
C VAL A 236 18.73 14.76 -5.43
N GLU A 237 18.74 15.88 -6.17
CA GLU A 237 19.21 15.91 -7.56
C GLU A 237 20.71 15.59 -7.67
N GLU A 238 21.54 16.12 -6.76
CA GLU A 238 22.94 15.72 -6.63
C GLU A 238 23.05 14.22 -6.37
N ALA A 239 22.26 13.65 -5.45
CA ALA A 239 22.25 12.23 -5.17
C ALA A 239 21.86 11.39 -6.40
N ARG A 240 20.87 11.83 -7.19
CA ARG A 240 20.47 11.14 -8.44
C ARG A 240 21.62 11.08 -9.43
N SER A 241 22.33 12.19 -9.63
CA SER A 241 23.51 12.23 -10.52
C SER A 241 24.64 11.30 -10.08
N LEU A 242 24.71 11.00 -8.77
CA LEU A 242 25.72 10.15 -8.16
C LEU A 242 25.26 8.68 -8.03
N GLY A 243 24.10 8.29 -8.57
CA GLY A 243 23.62 6.90 -8.52
C GLY A 243 22.84 6.53 -7.25
N LEU A 244 22.44 7.51 -6.43
CA LEU A 244 21.65 7.32 -5.21
C LEU A 244 22.35 6.37 -4.22
N MET A 245 21.72 5.26 -3.87
CA MET A 245 22.21 4.32 -2.85
C MET A 245 23.28 3.36 -3.37
N THR A 246 23.56 3.35 -4.67
CA THR A 246 24.63 2.50 -5.24
C THR A 246 26.01 3.14 -5.11
N SER A 247 26.10 4.40 -4.69
CA SER A 247 27.37 5.07 -4.37
C SER A 247 27.36 5.62 -2.94
N LYS A 248 28.55 5.72 -2.35
CA LYS A 248 28.73 6.27 -1.00
C LYS A 248 28.39 7.76 -0.97
N GLU A 249 28.78 8.48 -2.02
CA GLU A 249 28.56 9.91 -2.17
C GLU A 249 27.08 10.22 -2.38
N GLY A 250 26.37 9.44 -3.20
CA GLY A 250 24.92 9.55 -3.38
C GLY A 250 24.15 9.25 -2.09
N ALA A 251 24.53 8.18 -1.38
CA ALA A 251 23.95 7.86 -0.08
C ALA A 251 24.17 8.98 0.95
N ARG A 252 25.36 9.60 0.96
CA ARG A 252 25.66 10.75 1.83
C ARG A 252 24.75 11.94 1.51
N LYS A 253 24.51 12.22 0.23
CA LYS A 253 23.61 13.31 -0.19
C LYS A 253 22.16 13.08 0.24
N LEU A 254 21.67 11.85 0.15
CA LEU A 254 20.35 11.49 0.68
C LEU A 254 20.27 11.64 2.20
N TYR A 255 21.34 11.27 2.92
CA TYR A 255 21.40 11.48 4.37
C TYR A 255 21.41 12.97 4.74
N GLU A 256 22.18 13.81 4.01
CA GLU A 256 22.15 15.27 4.18
C GLU A 256 20.75 15.84 3.96
N ALA A 257 20.02 15.34 2.96
CA ALA A 257 18.63 15.73 2.71
C ALA A 257 17.68 15.29 3.85
N ASP A 258 17.85 14.08 4.41
CA ASP A 258 17.05 13.62 5.56
C ASP A 258 17.29 14.51 6.79
N LEU A 259 18.55 14.83 7.09
CA LEU A 259 18.90 15.73 8.18
C LEU A 259 18.30 17.12 7.99
N GLN A 260 18.29 17.63 6.75
CA GLN A 260 17.71 18.92 6.44
C GLN A 260 16.21 18.96 6.67
N LEU A 261 15.46 17.99 6.14
CA LEU A 261 14.02 17.89 6.35
C LEU A 261 13.70 17.69 7.83
N GLY A 262 14.50 16.87 8.52
CA GLY A 262 14.37 16.66 9.97
C GLY A 262 14.56 17.93 10.79
N LYS A 263 15.56 18.78 10.47
CA LYS A 263 15.77 20.08 11.13
C LYS A 263 14.59 21.03 10.99
N GLN A 264 13.82 20.89 9.90
CA GLN A 264 12.63 21.70 9.61
C GLN A 264 11.33 21.05 10.12
N GLY A 265 11.41 19.89 10.78
CA GLY A 265 10.24 19.17 11.28
C GLY A 265 9.36 18.56 10.18
N ILE A 266 9.86 18.45 8.95
CA ILE A 266 9.11 17.91 7.82
C ILE A 266 9.11 16.38 7.88
N SER A 267 7.90 15.80 7.97
CA SER A 267 7.68 14.35 7.98
C SER A 267 6.89 13.91 6.74
N LEU A 268 7.47 12.97 6.00
CA LEU A 268 6.95 12.35 4.79
C LEU A 268 6.66 10.87 5.01
N ASN A 269 6.36 10.48 6.25
CA ASN A 269 6.01 9.10 6.63
C ASN A 269 4.74 8.59 5.92
N HIS A 270 3.85 9.49 5.54
CA HIS A 270 2.61 9.19 4.81
C HIS A 270 2.86 8.71 3.36
N LEU A 271 4.10 8.71 2.88
CA LEU A 271 4.48 8.14 1.58
C LEU A 271 5.07 6.72 1.73
N ALA A 272 5.47 6.33 2.94
CA ALA A 272 6.05 5.00 3.17
C ALA A 272 5.02 3.88 2.99
N ASP A 273 3.73 4.14 3.17
CA ASP A 273 2.66 3.19 2.92
C ASP A 273 2.50 2.89 1.41
N ILE A 274 2.57 3.91 0.54
CA ILE A 274 2.61 3.73 -0.92
C ILE A 274 3.85 2.94 -1.31
N VAL A 275 5.04 3.34 -0.84
CA VAL A 275 6.28 2.66 -1.22
C VAL A 275 6.29 1.21 -0.74
N SER A 276 5.73 0.93 0.45
CA SER A 276 5.50 -0.42 0.94
C SER A 276 4.58 -1.21 0.00
N ALA A 277 3.38 -0.72 -0.28
CA ALA A 277 2.43 -1.41 -1.15
C ALA A 277 2.99 -1.61 -2.58
N MET A 278 3.72 -0.64 -3.11
CA MET A 278 4.37 -0.76 -4.42
C MET A 278 5.57 -1.71 -4.41
N GLY A 279 6.31 -1.81 -3.30
CA GLY A 279 7.35 -2.82 -3.10
C GLY A 279 6.78 -4.24 -3.17
N ALA A 280 5.60 -4.47 -2.58
CA ALA A 280 4.89 -5.74 -2.66
C ALA A 280 4.59 -6.15 -4.11
N VAL A 281 4.06 -5.21 -4.90
CA VAL A 281 3.75 -5.41 -6.32
C VAL A 281 5.03 -5.59 -7.15
N ALA A 282 6.10 -4.84 -6.86
CA ALA A 282 7.38 -4.96 -7.56
C ALA A 282 8.03 -6.34 -7.37
N VAL A 283 8.04 -6.87 -6.13
CA VAL A 283 8.56 -8.23 -5.88
C VAL A 283 7.68 -9.28 -6.57
N PHE A 284 6.35 -9.10 -6.59
CA PHE A 284 5.46 -9.97 -7.34
C PHE A 284 5.77 -9.95 -8.86
N GLU A 285 6.14 -8.80 -9.43
CA GLU A 285 6.63 -8.67 -10.81
C GLU A 285 8.03 -9.25 -11.05
N GLY A 286 8.69 -9.80 -10.02
CA GLY A 286 10.02 -10.39 -10.11
C GLY A 286 11.17 -9.41 -9.97
N PHE A 287 10.95 -8.25 -9.34
CA PHE A 287 12.04 -7.31 -9.05
C PHE A 287 12.77 -7.80 -7.79
N THR A 288 14.11 -7.74 -7.80
CA THR A 288 14.99 -8.24 -6.73
C THR A 288 15.94 -7.19 -6.21
#